data_AF-A0A3C1PX23-F1
#
_entry.id   AF-A0A3C1PX23-F1
#
_cell.length_a   1.000
_cell.length_b   1.000
_cell.length_c   1.000
_cell.angle_alpha   90.00
_cell.angle_beta   90.00
_cell.angle_gamma   90.00
#
_symmetry.space_group_name_H-M   'P 1'
#
loop_
_entity.id
_entity.type
_entity.pdbx_description
1 polymer ?
#
loop_
_entity_poly.entity_id
_entity_poly.type
_entity_poly.pdbx_seq_one_letter_code
_entity_poly.pdbx_strand_id
1 'polypeptide(L)'
;LFGLLNEDFFDDRFHWLICPVLNPAGLEAGTRENLGGIDLNRDYCLCESEEVSSHIAWLEKQVIPQLFVSLHEDWESSGFYYYEINLGGAVSDY
;
A
#
# COMPACT_ATOMS: atom_id res chain seq x y z
N LEU A 1 -3.86 -6.70 10.47
CA LEU A 1 -2.79 -5.81 10.98
C LEU A 1 -2.74 -5.78 12.51
N PHE A 2 -3.79 -5.31 13.20
CA PHE A 2 -3.81 -5.24 14.67
C PHE A 2 -3.51 -6.59 15.38
N GLY A 3 -4.02 -7.71 14.86
CA GLY A 3 -3.66 -9.04 15.38
C GLY A 3 -2.16 -9.32 15.31
N LEU A 4 -1.54 -9.10 14.14
CA LEU A 4 -0.10 -9.27 13.94
C LEU A 4 0.74 -8.34 14.84
N LEU A 5 0.27 -7.12 15.06
CA LEU A 5 0.93 -6.18 15.99
C LEU A 5 0.88 -6.68 17.45
N ASN A 6 -0.18 -7.39 17.85
CA ASN A 6 -0.33 -7.94 19.19
C ASN A 6 0.37 -9.29 19.39
N GLU A 7 0.74 -9.97 18.31
CA GLU A 7 1.34 -11.31 18.30
C GLU A 7 2.87 -11.30 18.14
N ASP A 8 3.52 -10.13 18.31
CA ASP A 8 4.96 -9.94 18.10
C ASP A 8 5.46 -10.45 16.72
N PHE A 9 4.59 -10.41 15.71
CA PHE A 9 4.93 -10.88 14.36
C PHE A 9 6.01 -10.02 13.68
N PHE A 10 5.98 -8.71 13.95
CA PHE A 10 6.91 -7.74 13.38
C PHE A 10 8.18 -7.65 14.23
N ASP A 11 9.02 -8.68 14.13
CA ASP A 11 10.29 -8.76 14.84
C ASP A 11 11.44 -7.98 14.16
N ASP A 12 12.61 -8.04 14.79
CA ASP A 12 13.81 -7.28 14.42
C ASP A 12 14.59 -7.87 13.22
N ARG A 13 14.12 -8.97 12.63
CA ARG A 13 14.75 -9.55 11.43
C ARG A 13 14.57 -8.67 10.20
N PHE A 14 13.56 -7.80 10.21
CA PHE A 14 13.26 -6.87 9.12
C PHE A 14 13.04 -5.46 9.64
N HIS A 15 13.36 -4.47 8.79
CA HIS A 15 12.93 -3.11 9.01
C HIS A 15 11.52 -2.91 8.43
N TRP A 16 10.52 -2.85 9.30
CA TRP A 16 9.12 -2.75 8.89
C TRP A 16 8.68 -1.30 8.72
N LEU A 17 8.11 -0.99 7.56
CA LEU A 17 7.44 0.26 7.26
C LEU A 17 5.96 -0.03 7.06
N ILE A 18 5.09 0.59 7.87
CA ILE A 18 3.65 0.30 7.88
C ILE A 18 2.88 1.61 7.77
N CYS A 19 2.14 1.78 6.67
CA CYS A 19 1.06 2.77 6.56
C CYS A 19 -0.26 2.03 6.84
N PRO A 20 -0.86 2.16 8.04
CA PRO A 20 -2.01 1.34 8.41
C PRO A 20 -3.27 1.70 7.62
N VAL A 21 -3.45 2.98 7.28
CA VAL A 21 -4.59 3.49 6.51
C VAL A 21 -4.12 4.70 5.71
N LEU A 22 -4.22 4.62 4.38
CA LEU A 22 -3.91 5.74 3.47
C LEU A 22 -5.10 6.71 3.32
N ASN A 23 -6.33 6.18 3.25
CA ASN A 23 -7.57 6.95 3.11
C ASN A 23 -8.41 6.89 4.41
N PRO A 24 -8.02 7.58 5.50
CA PRO A 24 -8.74 7.48 6.77
C PRO A 24 -10.18 7.99 6.67
N ALA A 25 -10.41 9.06 5.92
CA ALA A 25 -11.73 9.66 5.80
C ALA A 25 -12.68 8.84 4.91
N GLY A 26 -12.17 8.29 3.80
CA GLY A 26 -12.95 7.34 3.00
C GLY A 26 -13.23 6.03 3.73
N LEU A 27 -12.28 5.55 4.55
CA LEU A 27 -12.51 4.39 5.42
C LEU A 27 -13.65 4.64 6.43
N GLU A 28 -13.66 5.80 7.09
CA GLU A 28 -14.75 6.18 8.01
C GLU A 28 -16.09 6.32 7.29
N ALA A 29 -16.09 6.88 6.08
CA ALA A 29 -17.29 7.08 5.27
C ALA A 29 -17.77 5.82 4.51
N GLY A 30 -16.96 4.75 4.47
CA GLY A 30 -17.22 3.56 3.66
C GLY A 30 -17.15 3.83 2.15
N THR A 31 -16.30 4.76 1.71
CA THR A 31 -16.14 5.15 0.31
C THR A 31 -14.76 4.77 -0.23
N ARG A 32 -14.68 4.58 -1.55
CA ARG A 32 -13.41 4.31 -2.25
C ARG A 32 -12.52 5.56 -2.26
N GLU A 33 -13.12 6.69 -2.60
CA GLU A 33 -12.47 7.99 -2.70
C GLU A 33 -12.29 8.63 -1.32
N ASN A 34 -11.42 9.63 -1.21
CA ASN A 34 -11.34 10.49 -0.03
C ASN A 34 -12.52 11.50 0.00
N LEU A 35 -12.54 12.40 1.00
CA LEU A 35 -13.61 13.42 1.12
C LEU A 35 -13.69 14.37 -0.09
N GLY A 36 -12.59 14.54 -0.82
CA GLY A 36 -12.52 15.34 -2.04
C GLY A 36 -13.00 14.60 -3.29
N GLY A 37 -13.40 13.32 -3.18
CA GLY A 37 -13.76 12.50 -4.33
C GLY A 37 -12.56 12.01 -5.15
N ILE A 38 -11.35 12.03 -4.58
CA ILE A 38 -10.11 11.60 -5.25
C ILE A 38 -9.87 10.10 -5.01
N ASP A 39 -9.64 9.34 -6.08
CA ASP A 39 -9.12 7.97 -6.01
C ASP A 39 -7.61 8.02 -5.71
N LEU A 40 -7.26 7.90 -4.43
CA LEU A 40 -5.87 8.00 -3.96
C LEU A 40 -4.93 7.00 -4.65
N ASN A 41 -5.44 5.83 -5.05
CA ASN A 41 -4.63 4.80 -5.71
C ASN A 41 -4.27 5.15 -7.16
N ARG A 42 -4.84 6.23 -7.71
CA ARG A 42 -4.53 6.76 -9.04
C ARG A 42 -3.77 8.08 -8.99
N ASP A 43 -3.68 8.68 -7.81
CA ASP A 43 -3.18 10.04 -7.63
C ASP A 43 -1.64 10.11 -7.47
N TYR A 44 -0.92 8.98 -7.37
CA TYR A 44 0.55 8.97 -7.22
C TYR A 44 1.34 9.61 -8.37
N CYS A 45 0.72 9.85 -9.53
CA CYS A 45 1.36 10.57 -10.64
C CYS A 45 1.16 12.09 -10.57
N LEU A 46 0.03 12.55 -10.02
CA LEU A 46 -0.33 13.97 -9.99
C LEU A 46 -0.08 14.60 -8.60
N CYS A 47 -0.20 13.79 -7.55
CA CYS A 47 -0.01 14.13 -6.16
C CYS A 47 -0.93 15.28 -5.70
N GLU A 48 -2.20 15.25 -6.12
CA GLU A 48 -3.18 16.31 -5.83
C GLU A 48 -3.70 16.22 -4.39
N SER A 49 -3.83 15.01 -3.85
CA SER A 49 -4.32 14.79 -2.49
C SER A 49 -3.22 15.00 -1.43
N GLU A 50 -3.63 15.49 -0.25
CA GLU A 50 -2.74 15.64 0.89
C GLU A 50 -2.26 14.27 1.39
N GLU A 51 -3.10 13.26 1.32
CA GLU A 51 -2.80 11.88 1.71
C GLU A 51 -1.66 11.30 0.87
N VAL A 52 -1.75 11.38 -0.46
CA VAL A 52 -0.72 10.84 -1.36
C VAL A 52 0.56 11.66 -1.29
N SER A 53 0.48 12.99 -1.33
CA SER A 53 1.68 13.84 -1.24
C SER A 53 2.42 13.65 0.09
N SER A 54 1.70 13.51 1.21
CA SER A 54 2.31 13.21 2.51
C SER A 54 2.91 11.81 2.57
N HIS A 55 2.24 10.81 1.97
CA HIS A 55 2.76 9.45 1.92
C HIS A 55 4.04 9.36 1.09
N ILE A 56 4.09 10.02 -0.06
CA ILE A 56 5.30 10.13 -0.89
C ILE A 56 6.43 10.79 -0.10
N ALA A 57 6.17 11.95 0.52
CA ALA A 57 7.17 12.66 1.31
C ALA A 57 7.68 11.85 2.52
N TRP A 58 6.88 10.92 3.04
CA TRP A 58 7.31 9.95 4.04
C TRP A 58 8.18 8.84 3.44
N LEU A 59 7.76 8.26 2.31
CA LEU A 59 8.50 7.20 1.60
C LEU A 59 9.88 7.67 1.13
N GLU A 60 10.00 8.90 0.62
CA GLU A 60 11.26 9.49 0.16
C GLU A 60 12.32 9.61 1.26
N LYS A 61 11.91 9.57 2.53
CA LYS A 61 12.81 9.60 3.69
C LYS A 61 13.27 8.21 4.14
N GLN A 62 12.72 7.14 3.56
CA GLN A 62 13.02 5.77 3.94
C GLN A 62 14.08 5.15 3.02
N VAL A 63 14.72 4.08 3.50
CA VAL A 63 15.47 3.19 2.62
C VAL A 63 14.47 2.48 1.70
N ILE A 64 14.80 2.38 0.41
CA ILE A 64 13.96 1.67 -0.57
C ILE A 64 13.76 0.22 -0.09
N PRO A 65 12.52 -0.22 0.15
CA PRO A 65 12.24 -1.58 0.62
C PRO A 65 12.62 -2.63 -0.42
N GLN A 66 13.04 -3.80 0.05
CA GLN A 66 13.24 -4.98 -0.81
C GLN A 66 11.90 -5.58 -1.29
N LEU A 67 10.83 -5.32 -0.56
CA LEU A 67 9.47 -5.75 -0.86
C LEU A 67 8.50 -4.63 -0.53
N PHE A 68 7.61 -4.32 -1.48
CA PHE A 68 6.47 -3.43 -1.27
C PHE A 68 5.18 -4.24 -1.43
N VAL A 69 4.29 -4.14 -0.45
CA VAL A 69 2.98 -4.81 -0.48
C VAL A 69 1.91 -3.76 -0.23
N SER A 70 0.98 -3.62 -1.18
CA SER A 70 -0.24 -2.82 -1.01
C SER A 70 -1.43 -3.74 -0.92
N LEU A 71 -2.16 -3.69 0.20
CA LEU A 71 -3.31 -4.55 0.45
C LEU A 71 -4.59 -3.84 -0.01
N HIS A 72 -5.34 -4.49 -0.87
CA HIS A 72 -6.60 -4.00 -1.41
C HIS A 72 -7.67 -5.08 -1.31
N GLU A 73 -8.92 -4.65 -1.31
CA GLU A 73 -10.07 -5.54 -1.43
C GLU A 73 -10.73 -5.33 -2.80
N ASP A 74 -11.25 -6.43 -3.34
CA ASP A 74 -12.18 -6.41 -4.45
C ASP A 74 -13.50 -7.01 -3.96
N TRP A 75 -14.48 -6.15 -3.75
CA TRP A 75 -15.79 -6.53 -3.21
C TRP A 75 -16.62 -7.36 -4.19
N GLU A 76 -16.26 -7.39 -5.47
CA GLU A 76 -16.92 -8.20 -6.50
C GLU A 76 -16.33 -9.62 -6.60
N SER A 77 -15.08 -9.80 -6.15
CA SER A 77 -14.38 -11.08 -6.22
C SER A 77 -14.77 -12.02 -5.06
N SER A 78 -14.87 -13.31 -5.36
CA SER A 78 -15.06 -14.38 -4.36
C SER A 78 -13.76 -15.06 -3.91
N GLY A 79 -12.62 -14.69 -4.52
CA GLY A 79 -11.31 -15.24 -4.21
C GLY A 79 -10.22 -14.17 -4.07
N PHE A 80 -9.00 -14.60 -3.79
CA PHE A 80 -7.83 -13.73 -3.71
C PHE A 80 -7.00 -13.79 -4.99
N TYR A 81 -6.40 -12.67 -5.33
CA TYR A 81 -5.43 -12.54 -6.41
C TYR A 81 -4.44 -11.44 -6.04
N TYR A 82 -3.32 -11.35 -6.75
CA TYR A 82 -2.34 -10.30 -6.55
C TYR A 82 -1.85 -9.77 -7.89
N TYR A 83 -1.43 -8.51 -7.88
CA TYR A 83 -0.65 -7.93 -8.97
C TYR A 83 0.80 -7.88 -8.54
N GLU A 84 1.68 -8.35 -9.42
CA GLU A 84 3.13 -8.19 -9.26
C GLU A 84 3.67 -7.26 -10.34
N ILE A 85 4.64 -6.44 -9.96
CA ILE A 85 5.45 -5.71 -10.92
C ILE A 85 6.48 -6.70 -11.44
N ASN A 86 6.31 -7.15 -12.69
CA ASN A 86 7.28 -8.02 -13.33
C ASN A 86 8.53 -7.19 -13.67
N LEU A 87 9.62 -7.41 -12.93
CA LEU A 87 10.90 -6.73 -13.14
C LEU A 87 11.79 -7.39 -14.21
N GLY A 88 11.26 -8.38 -14.94
CA GLY A 88 12.01 -9.13 -15.93
C GLY A 88 13.09 -10.00 -15.27
N GLY A 89 12.69 -11.11 -14.65
CA GLY A 89 13.63 -12.13 -14.22
C GLY A 89 14.44 -12.65 -15.40
N ALA A 90 15.73 -12.92 -15.21
CA ALA A 90 16.57 -13.53 -16.24
C ALA A 90 15.91 -14.84 -16.71
N VAL A 91 15.54 -14.90 -17.99
CA VAL A 91 15.16 -16.15 -18.62
C VAL A 91 16.42 -17.01 -18.61
N SER A 92 16.40 -18.11 -17.86
CA SER A 92 17.44 -19.14 -17.99
C SER A 92 17.32 -19.69 -19.41
N ASP A 93 18.33 -19.44 -20.24
CA ASP A 93 18.48 -20.14 -21.52
C ASP A 93 18.56 -21.64 -21.22
N TYR A 94 17.54 -22.41 -21.65
CA TYR A 94 17.57 -23.86 -21.70
C TYR A 94 18.07 -24.33 -23.06
#